data_AF-A0A816DPS1-F1
#
_entry.id   AF-A0A816DPS1-F1
#
_cell.length_a   1.000
_cell.length_b   1.000
_cell.length_c   1.000
_cell.angle_alpha   90.00
_cell.angle_beta   90.00
_cell.angle_gamma   90.00
#
_symmetry.space_group_name_H-M   'P 1'
#
loop_
_entity.id
_entity.type
_entity.pdbx_description
1 polymer ?
#
loop_
_entity_poly.entity_id
_entity_poly.type
_entity_poly.pdbx_seq_one_letter_code
_entity_poly.pdbx_strand_id
1 'polypeptide(L)'
;MCPSSFSNELTDLIKKILVIDVTTRLGCMANGNKDIQNHPFFDSINFVKIYHQTENPTNIPYKPTKKDPLDPSSLNQAEEPIRVSRHNLHEEEFKMF
;
A
#
# COMPACT_ATOMS: atom_id res chain seq x y z
N MET A 1 3.38 14.24 18.02
CA MET A 1 2.00 14.27 18.54
C MET A 1 1.07 14.05 17.35
N CYS A 2 0.06 13.18 17.45
CA CYS A 2 -0.87 12.93 16.33
C CYS A 2 -1.85 14.10 16.18
N PRO A 3 -2.38 14.37 14.96
CA PRO A 3 -3.42 15.38 14.75
C PRO A 3 -4.65 15.14 15.64
N SER A 4 -5.30 16.22 16.07
CA SER A 4 -6.49 16.16 16.93
C SER A 4 -7.72 15.55 16.24
N SER A 5 -7.72 15.50 14.91
CA SER A 5 -8.78 14.87 14.12
C SER A 5 -8.71 13.34 14.10
N PHE A 6 -7.64 12.74 14.63
CA PHE A 6 -7.48 11.28 14.61
C PHE A 6 -8.36 10.64 15.68
N SER A 7 -8.95 9.50 15.33
CA SER A 7 -9.63 8.66 16.32
C SER A 7 -8.60 8.09 17.31
N ASN A 8 -9.08 7.66 18.47
CA ASN A 8 -8.24 7.06 19.50
C ASN A 8 -7.60 5.77 18.99
N GLU A 9 -8.36 4.95 18.26
CA GLU A 9 -7.91 3.70 17.67
C GLU A 9 -6.81 3.95 16.63
N LEU A 10 -6.97 4.96 15.77
CA LEU A 10 -5.93 5.33 14.80
C LEU A 10 -4.65 5.81 15.51
N THR A 11 -4.81 6.64 16.55
CA THR A 11 -3.69 7.16 17.31
C THR A 11 -2.92 6.04 18.02
N ASP A 12 -3.63 5.07 18.60
CA ASP A 12 -3.04 3.89 19.24
C ASP A 12 -2.30 3.00 18.22
N LEU A 13 -2.93 2.73 17.08
CA LEU A 13 -2.32 1.97 15.99
C LEU A 13 -0.99 2.59 15.54
N ILE A 14 -0.98 3.89 15.26
CA ILE A 14 0.21 4.62 14.79
C ILE A 14 1.32 4.54 15.85
N LYS A 15 1.00 4.71 17.13
CA LYS A 15 1.99 4.60 18.22
C LYS A 15 2.60 3.20 18.31
N LYS A 16 1.82 2.15 18.05
CA LYS A 16 2.28 0.75 18.12
C LYS A 16 3.03 0.30 16.86
N ILE A 17 2.76 0.91 15.70
CA ILE A 17 3.50 0.66 14.45
C ILE A 17 4.80 1.48 14.42
N LEU A 18 4.77 2.76 14.80
CA LEU A 18 5.91 3.66 14.74
C LEU A 18 6.73 3.65 16.04
N VAL A 19 7.11 2.44 16.48
CA VAL A 19 7.99 2.22 17.64
C VAL A 19 9.43 2.04 17.16
N ILE A 20 10.38 2.66 17.87
CA ILE A 20 11.82 2.54 17.60
C ILE A 20 12.29 1.11 17.79
N ASP A 21 11.92 0.50 18.91
CA ASP A 21 12.22 -0.89 19.23
C ASP A 21 11.36 -1.84 18.37
N VAL A 22 12.02 -2.64 17.55
CA VAL A 22 11.38 -3.60 16.65
C VAL A 22 10.75 -4.78 17.39
N THR A 23 11.23 -5.10 18.59
CA THR A 23 10.72 -6.26 19.36
C THR A 23 9.32 -6.02 19.92
N THR A 24 8.95 -4.76 20.09
CA THR A 24 7.64 -4.32 20.58
C THR A 24 6.77 -3.70 19.48
N ARG A 25 7.30 -3.58 18.26
CA ARG A 25 6.56 -3.06 17.12
C ARG A 25 5.47 -4.03 16.69
N LEU A 26 4.25 -3.51 16.52
CA LEU A 26 3.12 -4.27 15.98
C LEU A 26 3.50 -4.87 14.62
N GLY A 27 3.27 -6.17 14.44
CA GLY A 27 3.70 -6.89 13.22
C GLY A 27 5.04 -7.64 13.36
N CYS A 28 5.84 -7.34 14.38
CA CYS A 28 7.15 -7.98 14.63
C CYS A 28 7.14 -8.93 15.84
N MET A 29 6.05 -8.95 16.61
CA MET A 29 5.86 -9.83 17.76
C MET A 29 5.47 -11.25 17.32
N ALA A 30 5.26 -12.15 18.28
CA ALA A 30 5.00 -13.58 18.02
C ALA A 30 3.77 -13.86 17.11
N ASN A 31 2.76 -13.00 17.14
CA ASN A 31 1.56 -13.13 16.30
C ASN A 31 1.72 -12.47 14.92
N GLY A 32 2.83 -11.77 14.68
CA GLY A 32 3.16 -11.12 13.42
C GLY A 32 2.03 -10.22 12.91
N ASN A 33 1.63 -10.44 11.65
CA ASN A 33 0.58 -9.66 10.98
C ASN A 33 -0.79 -9.73 11.68
N LYS A 34 -1.08 -10.77 12.47
CA LYS A 34 -2.36 -10.89 13.17
C LYS A 34 -2.55 -9.80 14.20
N ASP A 35 -1.48 -9.30 14.82
CA ASP A 35 -1.58 -8.18 15.76
C ASP A 35 -2.06 -6.89 15.08
N ILE A 36 -1.73 -6.71 13.79
CA ILE A 36 -2.22 -5.59 12.98
C ILE A 36 -3.68 -5.84 12.60
N GLN A 37 -4.00 -7.03 12.09
CA GLN A 37 -5.37 -7.36 11.64
C GLN A 37 -6.40 -7.31 12.77
N ASN A 38 -6.01 -7.70 13.99
CA ASN A 38 -6.88 -7.72 15.17
C ASN A 38 -6.88 -6.38 15.94
N HIS A 39 -6.23 -5.34 15.43
CA HIS A 39 -6.24 -4.04 16.09
C HIS A 39 -7.62 -3.38 15.94
N PRO A 40 -8.20 -2.73 16.98
CA PRO A 40 -9.54 -2.16 16.94
C PRO A 40 -9.84 -1.20 15.78
N PHE A 41 -8.80 -0.52 15.30
CA PHE A 41 -8.88 0.33 14.10
C PHE A 41 -9.41 -0.41 12.86
N PHE A 42 -9.18 -1.73 12.77
CA PHE A 42 -9.60 -2.58 11.66
C PHE A 42 -10.82 -3.47 11.96
N ASP A 43 -11.52 -3.27 13.08
CA ASP A 43 -12.67 -4.11 13.46
C ASP A 43 -13.81 -4.13 12.41
N SER A 44 -13.94 -3.05 11.64
CA SER A 44 -14.92 -2.94 10.56
C SER A 44 -14.49 -3.61 9.24
N ILE A 45 -13.24 -4.08 9.16
CA ILE A 45 -12.65 -4.60 7.93
C ILE A 45 -12.75 -6.13 7.88
N ASN A 46 -13.36 -6.64 6.80
CA ASN A 46 -13.31 -8.06 6.49
C ASN A 46 -12.14 -8.35 5.53
N PHE A 47 -11.00 -8.74 6.07
CA PHE A 47 -9.80 -9.04 5.28
C PHE A 47 -9.99 -10.14 4.23
N VAL A 48 -10.88 -11.11 4.47
CA VAL A 48 -11.18 -12.19 3.51
C VAL A 48 -11.90 -11.64 2.29
N LYS A 49 -12.89 -10.76 2.48
CA LYS A 49 -13.61 -10.11 1.37
C LYS A 49 -12.73 -9.18 0.56
N ILE A 50 -11.84 -8.42 1.21
CA ILE A 50 -10.85 -7.59 0.51
C ILE A 50 -9.94 -8.47 -0.35
N TYR A 51 -9.41 -9.57 0.21
CA TYR A 51 -8.56 -10.49 -0.52
C TYR A 51 -9.25 -11.08 -1.76
N HIS A 52 -10.51 -11.51 -1.61
CA HIS A 52 -11.29 -12.05 -2.72
C HIS A 52 -11.90 -10.98 -3.64
N GLN A 53 -11.72 -9.69 -3.33
CA GLN A 53 -12.33 -8.57 -4.05
C GLN A 53 -13.86 -8.68 -4.14
N THR A 54 -14.49 -9.21 -3.09
CA THR A 54 -15.95 -9.42 -2.98
C THR A 54 -16.62 -8.41 -2.05
N GLU A 55 -15.93 -7.33 -1.70
CA GLU A 55 -16.53 -6.23 -0.97
C GLU A 55 -17.67 -5.59 -1.75
N ASN A 56 -18.67 -5.09 -1.02
CA ASN A 56 -19.79 -4.41 -1.65
C ASN A 56 -19.27 -3.15 -2.37
N PRO A 57 -19.59 -2.94 -3.65
CA PRO A 57 -19.19 -1.73 -4.37
C PRO A 57 -19.54 -0.42 -3.66
N THR A 58 -20.60 -0.39 -2.83
CA THR A 58 -20.97 0.79 -2.03
C THR A 58 -19.96 1.12 -0.93
N ASN A 59 -19.16 0.15 -0.50
CA ASN A 59 -18.12 0.34 0.52
C ASN A 59 -16.79 0.82 -0.08
N ILE A 60 -16.69 0.91 -1.41
CA ILE A 60 -15.48 1.40 -2.09
C ILE A 60 -15.51 2.93 -2.03
N PRO A 61 -14.59 3.58 -1.31
CA PRO A 61 -14.65 5.03 -1.09
C PRO A 61 -14.37 5.82 -2.37
N TYR A 62 -13.63 5.23 -3.31
CA TYR A 62 -13.26 5.89 -4.56
C TYR A 62 -13.16 4.88 -5.70
N LYS A 63 -13.85 5.18 -6.79
CA LYS A 63 -13.72 4.48 -8.07
C LYS A 63 -13.21 5.47 -9.11
N PRO A 64 -11.99 5.30 -9.66
CA PRO A 64 -11.48 6.16 -10.71
C PRO A 64 -12.37 6.13 -11.94
N THR A 65 -12.63 7.31 -12.53
CA THR A 65 -13.27 7.41 -13.84
C THR A 65 -12.20 7.21 -14.92
N LYS A 66 -12.40 6.22 -15.78
CA LYS A 66 -11.58 6.01 -16.98
C LYS A 66 -12.49 6.10 -18.20
N LYS A 67 -12.08 6.84 -19.23
CA LYS A 67 -12.81 6.92 -20.49
C LYS A 67 -12.68 5.63 -21.30
N ASP A 68 -11.48 5.06 -21.31
CA ASP A 68 -11.12 3.86 -22.05
C ASP A 68 -9.88 3.20 -21.39
N PRO A 69 -9.52 1.96 -21.79
CA PRO A 69 -8.38 1.24 -21.20
C PRO A 69 -7.02 1.94 -21.34
N LEU A 70 -6.87 2.87 -22.28
CA LEU A 70 -5.64 3.59 -22.57
C LEU A 70 -5.66 5.04 -22.07
N ASP A 71 -6.69 5.45 -21.32
CA ASP A 71 -6.88 6.81 -20.82
C ASP A 71 -5.69 7.26 -19.92
N PRO A 72 -4.84 8.22 -20.37
CA PRO A 72 -3.68 8.66 -19.62
C PRO A 72 -4.00 9.81 -18.66
N SER A 73 -5.28 10.23 -18.54
CA SER A 73 -5.67 11.47 -17.85
C SER A 73 -5.28 11.52 -16.36
N SER A 74 -5.01 10.38 -15.72
CA SER A 74 -4.54 10.30 -14.32
C SER A 74 -3.02 10.36 -14.18
N LEU A 75 -2.26 10.38 -15.27
CA LEU A 75 -0.81 10.36 -15.28
C LEU A 75 -0.25 11.78 -15.38
N ASN A 76 0.86 12.02 -14.71
CA ASN A 76 1.65 13.22 -14.95
C ASN A 76 2.43 13.04 -16.25
N GLN A 77 2.39 14.02 -17.15
CA GLN A 77 3.13 13.98 -18.41
C GLN A 77 4.63 14.16 -18.13
N ALA A 78 5.41 13.13 -18.44
CA ALA A 78 6.87 13.19 -18.48
C ALA A 78 7.31 12.65 -19.85
N GLU A 79 7.78 13.53 -20.73
CA GLU A 79 8.20 13.16 -22.08
C GLU A 79 9.72 13.15 -22.17
N GLU A 80 10.31 11.96 -22.05
CA GLU A 80 11.68 11.70 -22.48
C GLU A 80 11.68 10.66 -23.60
N PRO A 81 12.38 10.91 -24.72
CA PRO A 81 12.47 9.93 -25.79
C PRO A 81 13.25 8.70 -25.32
N ILE A 82 12.73 7.51 -25.61
CA ILE A 82 13.46 6.25 -25.38
C ILE A 82 14.71 6.25 -26.26
N ARG A 83 15.89 6.14 -25.65
CA ARG A 83 17.18 6.02 -26.34
C ARG A 83 17.68 4.59 -26.25
N VAL A 84 17.84 3.94 -27.40
CA VAL A 84 18.39 2.57 -27.47
C VAL A 84 19.82 2.64 -27.96
N SER A 85 20.75 2.06 -27.19
CA SER A 85 22.16 1.94 -27.57
C SER A 85 22.33 0.94 -28.72
N ARG A 86 23.36 1.13 -29.55
CA ARG A 86 23.76 0.15 -30.58
C ARG A 86 24.50 -1.06 -30.00
N HIS A 87 24.97 -0.95 -28.77
CA HIS A 87 25.72 -1.99 -28.08
C HIS A 87 25.01 -2.35 -26.78
N ASN A 88 25.06 -3.63 -26.41
CA ASN A 88 24.64 -4.07 -25.09
C ASN A 88 25.61 -3.48 -24.06
N LEU A 89 25.12 -2.60 -23.19
CA LEU A 89 25.96 -1.82 -22.28
C LEU A 89 26.31 -2.59 -21.00
N HIS A 90 25.48 -3.57 -20.62
CA HIS A 90 25.51 -4.19 -19.29
C HIS A 90 25.15 -5.69 -19.36
N GLU A 91 25.74 -6.40 -20.33
CA GLU A 91 25.42 -7.81 -20.59
C GLU A 91 25.67 -8.72 -19.38
N GLU A 92 26.78 -8.53 -18.68
CA GLU A 92 27.13 -9.37 -17.53
C GLU A 92 26.29 -9.00 -16.29
N GLU A 93 26.00 -7.71 -16.06
CA GLU A 93 25.20 -7.26 -14.92
C GLU A 93 23.73 -7.71 -15.00
N PHE A 94 23.18 -7.77 -16.22
CA PHE A 94 21.79 -8.19 -16.45
C PHE A 94 21.66 -9.62 -16.99
N LYS A 95 22.73 -10.44 -16.91
CA LYS A 95 22.75 -11.81 -17.42
C LYS A 95 21.69 -12.74 -16.80
N MET A 96 21.24 -12.42 -15.59
CA MET A 96 20.26 -13.19 -14.83
C MET A 96 18.94 -12.43 -14.59
N PHE A 97 18.77 -11.27 -15.22
CA PHE A 97 17.50 -10.55 -15.20
C PHE A 97 16.51 -11.26 -16.13
#